data_AF-A0A937B7Q1-F1
#
_entry.id   AF-A0A937B7Q1-F1
#
_cell.length_a   1.000
_cell.length_b   1.000
_cell.length_c   1.000
_cell.angle_alpha   90.00
_cell.angle_beta   90.00
_cell.angle_gamma   90.00
#
_symmetry.space_group_name_H-M   'P 1'
#
loop_
_entity.id
_entity.type
_entity.pdbx_description
1 polymer ?
#
loop_
_entity_poly.entity_id
_entity_poly.type
_entity_poly.pdbx_seq_one_letter_code
_entity_poly.pdbx_strand_id
1 'polypeptide(L)'
;MMRAALWAQYWTWGPGVALGDNERYLSQPADFNNAWTRAYANALADLKFLEKSSDKTYNGISKIMQANLFQILVDHFGDIPFTEAIKGEIVDGANFAPKYDDDKAVYAALIPMINAGIADLKAGSTTVGSADLMFGGDVSKWIKFGNSLKLRILMRQSVTGDQAAIGQAVKI
;
A
#
# COMPACT_ATOMS: atom_id res chain seq x y z
N MET A 1 12.33 -4.91 5.55
CA MET A 1 12.13 -4.63 6.98
C MET A 1 13.44 -4.33 7.74
N MET A 2 14.56 -5.02 7.50
CA MET A 2 15.80 -4.82 8.28
C MET A 2 16.47 -3.44 8.10
N ARG A 3 16.38 -2.82 6.91
CA ARG A 3 17.03 -1.52 6.60
C ARG A 3 16.34 -0.31 7.23
N ALA A 4 15.01 -0.25 7.24
CA ALA A 4 14.28 0.88 7.82
C ALA A 4 14.54 1.04 9.34
N ALA A 5 14.64 -0.07 10.07
CA ALA A 5 14.97 -0.05 11.49
C ALA A 5 16.41 0.44 11.75
N LEU A 6 17.33 0.17 10.81
CA LEU A 6 18.71 0.65 10.89
C LEU A 6 18.77 2.17 10.71
N TRP A 7 18.09 2.68 9.68
CA TRP A 7 18.05 4.12 9.39
C TRP A 7 17.27 4.92 10.44
N ALA A 8 16.28 4.30 11.08
CA ALA A 8 15.59 4.85 12.24
C ALA A 8 16.36 4.65 13.57
N GLN A 9 17.60 4.14 13.50
CA GLN A 9 18.50 3.95 14.64
C GLN A 9 17.96 3.03 15.75
N TYR A 10 17.05 2.13 15.42
CA TYR A 10 16.57 1.11 16.36
C TYR A 10 17.58 -0.01 16.60
N TRP A 11 18.50 -0.23 15.66
CA TRP A 11 19.57 -1.21 15.79
C TRP A 11 20.81 -0.79 15.02
N THR A 12 21.94 -1.40 15.34
CA THR A 12 23.20 -1.33 14.59
C THR A 12 23.85 -2.71 14.66
N TRP A 13 24.81 -2.99 13.78
CA TRP A 13 25.56 -4.23 13.83
C TRP A 13 26.33 -4.37 15.15
N GLY A 14 26.52 -5.61 15.59
CA GLY A 14 27.22 -5.91 16.84
C GLY A 14 28.71 -5.53 16.80
N PRO A 15 29.39 -5.47 17.95
CA PRO A 15 30.82 -5.27 17.98
C PRO A 15 31.55 -6.45 17.31
N GLY A 16 32.54 -6.14 16.45
CA GLY A 16 33.39 -7.15 15.80
C GLY A 16 32.99 -7.59 14.40
N VAL A 17 31.93 -7.01 13.83
CA VAL A 17 31.56 -7.18 12.42
C VAL A 17 31.84 -5.90 11.63
N ALA A 18 32.26 -6.03 10.38
CA ALA A 18 32.53 -4.89 9.52
C ALA A 18 31.25 -4.11 9.21
N LEU A 19 31.34 -2.78 9.24
CA LEU A 19 30.20 -1.91 8.90
C LEU A 19 29.76 -2.19 7.47
N GLY A 20 28.49 -2.55 7.31
CA GLY A 20 27.91 -2.86 6.00
C GLY A 20 27.56 -1.61 5.20
N ASP A 21 27.37 -1.77 3.89
CA ASP A 21 26.97 -0.68 2.99
C ASP A 21 25.71 0.06 3.47
N ASN A 22 24.76 -0.66 4.08
CA ASN A 22 23.54 -0.10 4.65
C ASN A 22 23.76 0.91 5.79
N GLU A 23 24.75 0.66 6.64
CA GLU A 23 25.10 1.53 7.77
C GLU A 23 25.81 2.80 7.30
N ARG A 24 26.42 2.71 6.13
CA ARG A 24 27.13 3.80 5.46
C ARG A 24 26.25 4.55 4.47
N TYR A 25 24.95 4.24 4.42
CA TYR A 25 23.99 4.80 3.47
C TYR A 25 24.37 4.55 1.99
N LEU A 26 25.16 3.51 1.71
CA LEU A 26 25.49 3.08 0.37
C LEU A 26 24.38 2.13 -0.12
N SER A 27 23.41 2.69 -0.84
CA SER A 27 22.31 1.90 -1.43
C SER A 27 22.55 1.67 -2.91
N GLN A 28 22.38 0.43 -3.36
CA GLN A 28 22.44 0.06 -4.77
C GLN A 28 21.05 -0.25 -5.31
N PRO A 29 20.75 -0.02 -6.60
CA PRO A 29 19.43 -0.32 -7.17
C PRO A 29 18.96 -1.75 -6.90
N ALA A 30 19.87 -2.73 -7.01
CA ALA A 30 19.56 -4.15 -6.82
C ALA A 30 19.08 -4.51 -5.41
N ASP A 31 19.38 -3.68 -4.41
CA ASP A 31 19.00 -3.89 -3.01
C ASP A 31 17.48 -3.94 -2.81
N PHE A 32 16.74 -3.24 -3.67
CA PHE A 32 15.29 -3.08 -3.56
C PHE A 32 14.50 -3.99 -4.49
N ASN A 33 15.17 -4.72 -5.40
CA ASN A 33 14.53 -5.61 -6.36
C ASN A 33 13.58 -6.60 -5.70
N ASN A 34 14.01 -7.24 -4.61
CA ASN A 34 13.18 -8.21 -3.89
C ASN A 34 11.92 -7.58 -3.29
N ALA A 35 12.02 -6.35 -2.75
CA ALA A 35 10.87 -5.65 -2.19
C ALA A 35 9.90 -5.22 -3.31
N TRP A 36 10.44 -4.70 -4.40
CA TRP A 36 9.69 -4.30 -5.59
C TRP A 36 8.92 -5.49 -6.20
N THR A 37 9.60 -6.60 -6.46
CA THR A 37 8.98 -7.82 -7.01
C THR A 37 7.90 -8.37 -6.08
N ARG A 38 8.16 -8.44 -4.77
CA ARG A 38 7.14 -8.93 -3.81
C ARG A 38 5.92 -8.01 -3.74
N ALA A 39 6.10 -6.71 -3.88
CA ALA A 39 5.00 -5.76 -3.87
C ALA A 39 4.17 -5.87 -5.16
N TYR A 40 4.79 -5.74 -6.34
CA TYR A 40 4.07 -5.71 -7.61
C TYR A 40 3.68 -7.10 -8.13
N ALA A 41 4.66 -7.99 -8.30
CA ALA A 41 4.45 -9.27 -8.98
C ALA A 41 3.71 -10.30 -8.11
N ASN A 42 3.77 -10.16 -6.78
CA ASN A 42 3.09 -11.08 -5.87
C ASN A 42 1.87 -10.40 -5.23
N ALA A 43 2.08 -9.55 -4.23
CA ALA A 43 0.98 -9.06 -3.39
C ALA A 43 -0.05 -8.25 -4.19
N LEU A 44 0.39 -7.30 -5.03
CA LEU A 44 -0.53 -6.46 -5.79
C LEU A 44 -1.27 -7.26 -6.87
N ALA A 45 -0.61 -8.22 -7.51
CA ALA A 45 -1.25 -9.13 -8.47
C ALA A 45 -2.36 -9.97 -7.81
N ASP A 46 -2.07 -10.59 -6.67
CA ASP A 46 -3.05 -11.37 -5.90
C ASP A 46 -4.24 -10.50 -5.45
N LEU A 47 -3.97 -9.28 -4.98
CA LEU A 47 -5.00 -8.34 -4.55
C LEU A 47 -5.87 -7.85 -5.72
N LYS A 48 -5.27 -7.65 -6.90
CA LYS A 48 -6.01 -7.29 -8.13
C LYS A 48 -6.87 -8.43 -8.63
N PHE A 49 -6.39 -9.66 -8.51
CA PHE A 49 -7.20 -10.84 -8.77
C PHE A 49 -8.39 -10.93 -7.79
N LEU A 50 -8.15 -10.70 -6.50
CA LEU A 50 -9.20 -10.73 -5.48
C LEU A 50 -10.24 -9.60 -5.67
N GLU A 51 -9.82 -8.43 -6.17
CA GLU A 51 -10.70 -7.33 -6.56
C GLU A 51 -11.64 -7.69 -7.73
N LYS A 52 -11.29 -8.65 -8.59
CA LYS A 52 -12.18 -9.14 -9.66
C LYS A 52 -13.31 -10.06 -9.12
N SER A 53 -13.31 -10.40 -7.82
CA SER A 53 -14.37 -11.21 -7.19
C SER A 53 -15.74 -10.51 -7.23
N SER A 54 -16.82 -11.27 -7.31
CA SER A 54 -18.19 -10.73 -7.19
C SER A 54 -18.57 -10.36 -5.75
N ASP A 55 -17.82 -10.86 -4.77
CA ASP A 55 -18.11 -10.68 -3.36
C ASP A 55 -17.51 -9.39 -2.82
N LYS A 56 -18.39 -8.53 -2.29
CA LYS A 56 -18.06 -7.21 -1.78
C LYS A 56 -17.15 -7.23 -0.55
N THR A 57 -17.20 -8.27 0.28
CA THR A 57 -16.27 -8.38 1.42
C THR A 57 -14.83 -8.53 0.92
N TYR A 58 -14.59 -9.43 -0.04
CA TYR A 58 -13.25 -9.63 -0.60
C TYR A 58 -12.74 -8.42 -1.38
N ASN A 59 -13.61 -7.75 -2.14
CA ASN A 59 -13.32 -6.47 -2.79
C ASN A 59 -12.88 -5.40 -1.79
N GLY A 60 -13.62 -5.29 -0.69
CA GLY A 60 -13.37 -4.27 0.32
C GLY A 60 -12.02 -4.46 1.01
N ILE A 61 -11.71 -5.71 1.38
CA ILE A 61 -10.40 -6.08 1.95
C ILE A 61 -9.29 -5.83 0.93
N SER A 62 -9.48 -6.24 -0.33
CA SER A 62 -8.45 -6.09 -1.35
C SER A 62 -8.10 -4.63 -1.60
N LYS A 63 -9.08 -3.74 -1.73
CA LYS A 63 -8.86 -2.28 -1.91
C LYS A 63 -8.13 -1.64 -0.74
N ILE A 64 -8.47 -2.00 0.50
CA ILE A 64 -7.78 -1.46 1.69
C ILE A 64 -6.32 -1.95 1.73
N MET A 65 -6.08 -3.21 1.41
CA MET A 65 -4.73 -3.79 1.37
C MET A 65 -3.89 -3.22 0.22
N GLN A 66 -4.50 -2.99 -0.95
CA GLN A 66 -3.84 -2.29 -2.07
C GLN A 66 -3.43 -0.88 -1.66
N ALA A 67 -4.34 -0.12 -1.03
CA ALA A 67 -4.02 1.22 -0.56
C ALA A 67 -2.86 1.23 0.45
N ASN A 68 -2.82 0.27 1.38
CA ASN A 68 -1.70 0.12 2.32
C ASN A 68 -0.38 -0.22 1.59
N LEU A 69 -0.43 -1.09 0.59
CA LEU A 69 0.75 -1.49 -0.17
C LEU A 69 1.29 -0.32 -1.01
N PHE A 70 0.41 0.40 -1.71
CA PHE A 70 0.78 1.59 -2.47
C PHE A 70 1.32 2.70 -1.56
N GLN A 71 0.73 2.90 -0.37
CA GLN A 71 1.26 3.82 0.64
C GLN A 71 2.70 3.47 1.03
N ILE A 72 3.03 2.18 1.20
CA ILE A 72 4.40 1.76 1.53
C ILE A 72 5.35 1.94 0.35
N LEU A 73 4.89 1.68 -0.88
CA LEU A 73 5.68 1.86 -2.09
C LEU A 73 6.03 3.33 -2.33
N VAL A 74 5.04 4.22 -2.28
CA VAL A 74 5.25 5.66 -2.51
C VAL A 74 6.16 6.27 -1.43
N ASP A 75 6.03 5.83 -0.17
CA ASP A 75 6.92 6.25 0.92
C ASP A 75 8.39 5.89 0.68
N HIS A 76 8.64 4.81 -0.05
CA HIS A 76 9.98 4.26 -0.20
C HIS A 76 10.64 4.68 -1.52
N PHE A 77 9.85 4.78 -2.59
CA PHE A 77 10.35 5.01 -3.95
C PHE A 77 9.97 6.38 -4.51
N GLY A 78 9.02 7.11 -3.91
CA GLY A 78 8.44 8.32 -4.49
C GLY A 78 7.47 7.97 -5.60
N ASP A 79 7.70 8.48 -6.80
CA ASP A 79 6.89 8.16 -7.98
C ASP A 79 6.89 6.66 -8.25
N ILE A 80 5.71 6.10 -8.53
CA ILE A 80 5.54 4.66 -8.73
C ILE A 80 4.47 4.36 -9.78
N PRO A 81 4.51 3.19 -10.45
CA PRO A 81 3.40 2.73 -11.25
C PRO A 81 2.15 2.52 -10.38
N PHE A 82 1.08 3.27 -10.65
CA PHE A 82 -0.18 3.20 -9.90
C PHE A 82 -1.39 3.00 -10.81
N THR A 83 -1.69 3.96 -11.69
CA THR A 83 -2.85 3.95 -12.60
C THR A 83 -2.73 2.89 -13.70
N GLU A 84 -1.50 2.54 -14.08
CA GLU A 84 -1.18 1.53 -15.09
C GLU A 84 -0.59 0.24 -14.47
N ALA A 85 -0.55 0.16 -13.15
CA ALA A 85 -0.03 -1.02 -12.47
C ALA A 85 -0.88 -2.27 -12.76
N ILE A 86 -0.22 -3.41 -12.95
CA ILE A 86 -0.83 -4.74 -13.14
C ILE A 86 -1.81 -4.76 -14.33
N LYS A 87 -1.43 -4.16 -15.47
CA LYS A 87 -2.17 -4.23 -16.75
C LYS A 87 -1.47 -5.07 -17.82
N GLY A 88 -0.71 -6.08 -17.39
CA GLY A 88 0.04 -6.95 -18.30
C GLY A 88 -0.81 -8.01 -19.01
N GLU A 89 -2.02 -8.29 -18.53
CA GLU A 89 -2.94 -9.22 -19.20
C GLU A 89 -3.47 -8.63 -20.51
N ILE A 90 -3.77 -9.49 -21.49
CA ILE A 90 -4.34 -9.07 -22.78
C ILE A 90 -5.66 -8.30 -22.58
N VAL A 91 -6.50 -8.76 -21.64
CA VAL A 91 -7.78 -8.13 -21.31
C VAL A 91 -7.63 -6.71 -20.76
N ASP A 92 -6.46 -6.40 -20.19
CA ASP A 92 -6.14 -5.12 -19.56
C ASP A 92 -5.28 -4.22 -20.47
N GLY A 93 -5.03 -4.64 -21.72
CA GLY A 93 -4.30 -3.87 -22.74
C GLY A 93 -2.84 -4.26 -22.95
N ALA A 94 -2.36 -5.33 -22.31
CA ALA A 94 -0.99 -5.87 -22.45
C ALA A 94 0.12 -4.80 -22.24
N ASN A 95 -0.04 -3.96 -21.20
CA ASN A 95 0.96 -2.96 -20.86
C ASN A 95 2.11 -3.58 -20.05
N PHE A 96 3.25 -3.79 -20.71
CA PHE A 96 4.48 -4.30 -20.10
C PHE A 96 5.42 -3.22 -19.57
N ALA A 97 5.12 -1.93 -19.83
CA ALA A 97 5.94 -0.79 -19.43
C ALA A 97 5.05 0.29 -18.79
N PRO A 98 4.50 0.03 -17.58
CA PRO A 98 3.57 0.95 -16.94
C PRO A 98 4.26 2.26 -16.58
N LYS A 99 3.57 3.39 -16.81
CA LYS A 99 4.09 4.70 -16.43
C LYS A 99 4.15 4.86 -14.92
N TYR A 100 5.06 5.73 -14.48
CA TYR A 100 5.16 6.16 -13.10
C TYR A 100 4.20 7.33 -12.90
N ASP A 101 3.40 7.25 -11.85
CA ASP A 101 2.55 8.34 -11.41
C ASP A 101 3.25 9.11 -10.29
N ASP A 102 3.04 10.43 -10.30
CA ASP A 102 3.55 11.37 -9.32
C ASP A 102 3.09 11.00 -7.90
N ASP A 103 4.01 11.07 -6.94
CA ASP A 103 3.79 10.67 -5.55
C ASP A 103 2.56 11.35 -4.91
N LYS A 104 2.35 12.64 -5.16
CA LYS A 104 1.20 13.41 -4.67
C LYS A 104 -0.09 12.91 -5.31
N ALA A 105 -0.08 12.61 -6.61
CA ALA A 105 -1.23 12.03 -7.30
C ALA A 105 -1.60 10.64 -6.75
N VAL A 106 -0.60 9.80 -6.47
CA VAL A 106 -0.80 8.50 -5.81
C VAL A 106 -1.45 8.70 -4.45
N TYR A 107 -0.88 9.56 -3.60
CA TYR A 107 -1.39 9.88 -2.27
C TYR A 107 -2.83 10.38 -2.27
N ALA A 108 -3.19 11.26 -3.22
CA ALA A 108 -4.54 11.77 -3.38
C ALA A 108 -5.54 10.65 -3.76
N ALA A 109 -5.10 9.65 -4.53
CA ALA A 109 -5.94 8.53 -4.97
C ALA A 109 -6.15 7.45 -3.89
N LEU A 110 -5.28 7.38 -2.86
CA LEU A 110 -5.40 6.37 -1.80
C LEU A 110 -6.67 6.57 -0.93
N ILE A 111 -7.05 7.81 -0.62
CA ILE A 111 -8.22 8.07 0.23
C ILE A 111 -9.53 7.60 -0.45
N PRO A 112 -9.81 7.95 -1.72
CA PRO A 112 -10.94 7.38 -2.45
C PRO A 112 -10.92 5.85 -2.50
N MET A 113 -9.75 5.24 -2.72
CA MET A 113 -9.62 3.77 -2.74
C MET A 113 -10.02 3.14 -1.41
N ILE A 114 -9.57 3.71 -0.29
CA ILE A 114 -9.93 3.22 1.04
C ILE A 114 -11.43 3.43 1.32
N ASN A 115 -11.99 4.58 0.93
CA ASN A 115 -13.42 4.85 1.08
C ASN A 115 -14.27 3.85 0.29
N ALA A 116 -13.89 3.54 -0.94
CA ALA A 116 -14.55 2.52 -1.75
C ALA A 116 -14.45 1.14 -1.09
N GLY A 117 -13.27 0.78 -0.56
CA GLY A 117 -13.09 -0.47 0.17
C GLY A 117 -13.96 -0.58 1.43
N ILE A 118 -14.06 0.50 2.21
CA ILE A 118 -14.96 0.56 3.38
C ILE A 118 -16.43 0.46 2.96
N ALA A 119 -16.82 1.09 1.85
CA ALA A 119 -18.18 0.99 1.33
C ALA A 119 -18.52 -0.45 0.89
N ASP A 120 -17.60 -1.11 0.18
CA ASP A 120 -17.76 -2.51 -0.21
C ASP A 120 -17.84 -3.43 1.03
N LEU A 121 -17.03 -3.20 2.07
CA LEU A 121 -17.12 -3.96 3.32
C LEU A 121 -18.46 -3.80 4.03
N LYS A 122 -19.06 -2.60 3.99
CA LYS A 122 -20.38 -2.36 4.58
C LYS A 122 -21.51 -3.00 3.76
N ALA A 123 -21.31 -3.17 2.46
CA ALA A 123 -22.27 -3.80 1.56
C ALA A 123 -22.12 -5.34 1.50
N GLY A 124 -20.94 -5.85 1.84
CA GLY A 124 -20.66 -7.29 1.89
C GLY A 124 -21.32 -7.97 3.09
N SER A 125 -21.64 -9.24 2.91
CA SER A 125 -22.23 -10.10 3.95
C SER A 125 -21.40 -11.36 4.23
N THR A 126 -20.42 -11.66 3.38
CA THR A 126 -19.56 -12.84 3.53
C THR A 126 -18.62 -12.66 4.71
N THR A 127 -18.48 -13.72 5.51
CA THR A 127 -17.44 -13.82 6.54
C THR A 127 -16.27 -14.61 5.99
N VAL A 128 -15.07 -14.01 5.98
CA VAL A 128 -13.85 -14.63 5.44
C VAL A 128 -13.31 -15.75 6.35
N GLY A 129 -13.58 -15.66 7.66
CA GLY A 129 -13.19 -16.68 8.65
C GLY A 129 -11.67 -16.86 8.73
N SER A 130 -11.22 -18.11 8.80
CA SER A 130 -9.80 -18.48 8.99
C SER A 130 -8.89 -18.15 7.80
N ALA A 131 -9.45 -17.82 6.63
CA ALA A 131 -8.66 -17.36 5.50
C ALA A 131 -8.07 -15.95 5.73
N ASP A 132 -8.67 -15.17 6.65
CA ASP A 132 -8.15 -13.88 7.08
C ASP A 132 -7.25 -14.05 8.31
N LEU A 133 -5.93 -14.01 8.07
CA LEU A 133 -4.91 -14.13 9.11
C LEU A 133 -4.76 -12.86 9.97
N MET A 134 -5.28 -11.70 9.53
CA MET A 134 -5.12 -10.44 10.25
C MET A 134 -6.21 -10.23 11.29
N PHE A 135 -7.47 -10.42 10.90
CA PHE A 135 -8.63 -10.11 11.75
C PHE A 135 -9.62 -11.27 11.90
N GLY A 136 -9.33 -12.45 11.35
CA GLY A 136 -10.18 -13.63 11.48
C GLY A 136 -11.56 -13.48 10.84
N GLY A 137 -11.68 -12.61 9.83
CA GLY A 137 -12.93 -12.30 9.14
C GLY A 137 -13.77 -11.21 9.80
N ASP A 138 -13.26 -10.55 10.86
CA ASP A 138 -13.95 -9.44 11.51
C ASP A 138 -13.90 -8.16 10.64
N VAL A 139 -14.99 -7.94 9.92
CA VAL A 139 -15.18 -6.77 9.04
C VAL A 139 -15.09 -5.45 9.81
N SER A 140 -15.51 -5.42 11.08
CA SER A 140 -15.44 -4.20 11.89
C SER A 140 -13.98 -3.80 12.16
N LYS A 141 -13.08 -4.77 12.33
CA LYS A 141 -11.63 -4.50 12.43
C LYS A 141 -11.03 -4.04 11.11
N TRP A 142 -11.48 -4.59 9.98
CA TRP A 142 -11.07 -4.09 8.66
C TRP A 142 -11.48 -2.63 8.41
N ILE A 143 -12.71 -2.25 8.79
CA ILE A 143 -13.17 -0.86 8.70
C ILE A 143 -12.33 0.05 9.60
N LYS A 144 -12.02 -0.39 10.82
CA LYS A 144 -11.13 0.36 11.73
C LYS A 144 -9.73 0.52 11.12
N PHE A 145 -9.17 -0.54 10.57
CA PHE A 145 -7.86 -0.50 9.90
C PHE A 145 -7.86 0.48 8.72
N GLY A 146 -8.89 0.45 7.87
CA GLY A 146 -9.06 1.42 6.78
C GLY A 146 -9.11 2.87 7.27
N ASN A 147 -9.86 3.15 8.34
CA ASN A 147 -9.90 4.48 8.94
C ASN A 147 -8.56 4.90 9.57
N SER A 148 -7.84 3.99 10.21
CA SER A 148 -6.49 4.25 10.74
C SER A 148 -5.49 4.56 9.61
N LEU A 149 -5.60 3.86 8.47
CA LEU A 149 -4.77 4.13 7.30
C LEU A 149 -5.08 5.51 6.72
N LYS A 150 -6.37 5.87 6.59
CA LYS A 150 -6.77 7.23 6.19
C LYS A 150 -6.16 8.29 7.10
N LEU A 151 -6.27 8.11 8.42
CA LEU A 151 -5.70 9.05 9.39
C LEU A 151 -4.18 9.23 9.17
N ARG A 152 -3.44 8.13 8.99
CA ARG A 152 -1.99 8.18 8.70
C ARG A 152 -1.68 8.98 7.43
N ILE A 153 -2.43 8.72 6.36
CA ILE A 153 -2.26 9.39 5.06
C ILE A 153 -2.53 10.90 5.20
N LEU A 154 -3.63 11.26 5.85
CA LEU A 154 -4.03 12.66 6.04
C LEU A 154 -3.05 13.43 6.92
N MET A 155 -2.53 12.80 7.97
CA MET A 155 -1.50 13.42 8.80
C MET A 155 -0.25 13.77 7.99
N ARG A 156 0.16 12.92 7.04
CA ARG A 156 1.32 13.20 6.17
C ARG A 156 1.04 14.34 5.19
N GLN A 157 -0.14 14.32 4.55
CA GLN A 157 -0.58 15.40 3.65
C GLN A 157 -0.71 16.74 4.38
N SER A 158 -1.04 16.75 5.68
CA SER A 158 -1.12 17.98 6.46
C SER A 158 0.20 18.72 6.64
N VAL A 159 1.31 17.98 6.66
CA VAL A 159 2.65 18.55 6.85
C VAL A 159 3.23 19.09 5.55
N THR A 160 2.74 18.63 4.38
CA THR A 160 3.23 19.08 3.07
C THR A 160 2.54 20.36 2.56
N GLY A 161 1.59 20.93 3.31
CA GLY A 161 0.95 22.20 2.98
C GLY A 161 -0.22 22.11 1.98
N ASP A 162 -0.63 20.90 1.60
CA ASP A 162 -1.72 20.67 0.63
C ASP A 162 -3.10 20.70 1.30
N GLN A 163 -3.44 21.84 1.90
CA GLN A 163 -4.65 22.07 2.71
C GLN A 163 -5.97 21.77 1.95
N ALA A 164 -5.95 21.83 0.61
CA ALA A 164 -7.09 21.53 -0.23
C ALA A 164 -7.48 20.03 -0.21
N ALA A 165 -6.50 19.12 -0.16
CA ALA A 165 -6.75 17.68 -0.08
C ALA A 165 -7.32 17.26 1.29
N ILE A 166 -6.88 17.94 2.36
CA ILE A 166 -7.32 17.70 3.73
C ILE A 166 -8.79 18.09 3.91
N GLY A 167 -9.19 19.25 3.35
CA GLY A 167 -10.56 19.78 3.48
C GLY A 167 -11.66 18.92 2.83
N GLN A 168 -11.33 18.12 1.82
CA GLN A 168 -12.26 17.13 1.24
C GLN A 168 -12.32 15.83 2.03
N ALA A 169 -11.21 15.41 2.65
CA ALA A 169 -11.14 14.15 3.38
C ALA A 169 -11.68 14.20 4.81
N VAL A 170 -11.73 15.40 5.42
CA VAL A 170 -12.30 15.64 6.76
C VAL A 170 -13.83 15.75 6.74
N LYS A 171 -14.45 15.95 5.57
CA LYS A 171 -15.91 15.91 5.40
C LYS A 171 -16.39 14.45 5.34
N ILE A 172 -16.40 13.79 6.50
CA ILE A 172 -17.05 12.51 6.75
C ILE A 172 -18.20 12.76 7.72
#